data_AF-A0A363TVA0-F1
#
_entry.id   AF-A0A363TVA0-F1
#
_cell.length_a   1.000
_cell.length_b   1.000
_cell.length_c   1.000
_cell.angle_alpha   90.00
_cell.angle_beta   90.00
_cell.angle_gamma   90.00
#
_symmetry.space_group_name_H-M   'P 1'
#
loop_
_entity.id
_entity.type
_entity.pdbx_description
1 polymer ?
#
loop_
_entity_poly.entity_id
_entity_poly.type
_entity_poly.pdbx_seq_one_letter_code
_entity_poly.pdbx_strand_id
1 'polypeptide(L)'
;MTQAIDTVTLTLDRAVALVLFDFLARTTDEMDGEPLGAALEDPAELPALWSLLSELEETLTEPFADDYGQRVAAARRAVRARYGTAGVP
;
A
#
# COMPACT_ATOMS: atom_id res chain seq x y z
N MET A 1 -14.75 -17.21 -23.30
CA MET A 1 -15.63 -16.04 -23.08
C MET A 1 -14.87 -15.12 -22.14
N THR A 2 -14.42 -13.96 -22.59
CA THR A 2 -13.76 -13.00 -21.71
C THR A 2 -14.87 -12.29 -20.93
N GLN A 3 -15.00 -12.61 -19.65
CA GLN A 3 -15.91 -11.88 -18.76
C GLN A 3 -15.42 -10.43 -18.69
N ALA A 4 -16.32 -9.46 -18.85
CA ALA A 4 -15.99 -8.06 -18.62
C ALA A 4 -15.56 -7.90 -17.15
N ILE A 5 -14.41 -7.26 -16.93
CA ILE A 5 -13.93 -6.96 -15.58
C ILE A 5 -14.84 -5.86 -15.03
N ASP A 6 -15.57 -6.16 -13.95
CA ASP A 6 -16.31 -5.15 -13.19
C ASP A 6 -15.29 -4.40 -12.32
N THR A 7 -15.10 -3.12 -12.61
CA THR A 7 -14.00 -2.32 -12.02
C THR A 7 -14.53 -1.37 -10.96
N VAL A 8 -13.72 -1.13 -9.93
CA VAL A 8 -14.01 -0.17 -8.85
C VAL A 8 -12.98 0.95 -8.90
N THR A 9 -13.45 2.21 -8.85
CA THR A 9 -12.58 3.39 -8.72
C THR A 9 -12.45 3.81 -7.27
N LEU A 10 -11.22 3.89 -6.78
CA LEU A 10 -10.91 4.39 -5.44
C LEU A 10 -10.27 5.78 -5.52
N THR A 11 -10.75 6.72 -4.71
CA THR A 11 -10.11 8.04 -4.55
C THR A 11 -9.47 8.13 -3.17
N LEU A 12 -8.15 8.33 -3.14
CA LEU A 12 -7.36 8.43 -1.93
C LEU A 12 -6.65 9.79 -1.84
N ASP A 13 -6.48 10.28 -0.61
CA ASP A 13 -5.49 11.33 -0.35
C ASP A 13 -4.08 10.83 -0.69
N ARG A 14 -3.23 11.69 -1.26
CA ARG A 14 -1.89 11.30 -1.71
C ARG A 14 -1.02 10.75 -0.57
N ALA A 15 -1.15 11.28 0.66
CA ALA A 15 -0.43 10.75 1.80
C ALA A 15 -0.93 9.37 2.23
N VAL A 16 -2.24 9.10 2.11
CA VAL A 16 -2.79 7.76 2.35
C VAL A 16 -2.26 6.77 1.31
N ALA A 17 -2.30 7.14 0.03
CA ALA A 17 -1.77 6.31 -1.06
C ALA A 17 -0.29 5.98 -0.85
N LEU A 18 0.53 6.96 -0.48
CA LEU A 18 1.96 6.75 -0.23
C LEU A 18 2.24 5.84 0.97
N VAL A 19 1.45 5.97 2.05
CA VAL A 19 1.58 5.09 3.22
C VAL A 19 1.15 3.66 2.90
N LEU A 20 0.09 3.48 2.11
CA LEU A 20 -0.36 2.16 1.67
C LEU A 20 0.66 1.50 0.75
N PHE A 21 1.19 2.23 -0.23
CA PHE A 21 2.25 1.72 -1.11
C PHE A 21 3.45 1.22 -0.30
N ASP A 22 3.98 2.07 0.58
CA ASP A 22 5.13 1.73 1.42
C ASP A 22 4.87 0.52 2.34
N PHE A 23 3.66 0.44 2.92
CA PHE A 23 3.25 -0.67 3.76
C PHE A 23 3.12 -1.98 2.98
N LEU A 24 2.51 -1.96 1.80
CA LEU A 24 2.32 -3.16 0.98
C LEU A 24 3.67 -3.64 0.44
N ALA A 25 4.44 -2.74 -0.18
CA ALA A 25 5.76 -3.05 -0.72
C ALA A 25 6.67 -3.75 0.30
N ARG A 26 6.71 -3.27 1.56
CA ARG A 26 7.57 -3.86 2.60
C ARG A 26 7.03 -5.14 3.25
N THR A 27 5.73 -5.43 3.16
CA THR A 27 5.12 -6.58 3.86
C THR A 27 4.73 -7.72 2.93
N THR A 28 4.57 -7.44 1.63
CA THR A 28 4.24 -8.45 0.62
C THR A 28 5.45 -8.88 -0.21
N ASP A 29 6.63 -8.34 0.04
CA ASP A 29 7.88 -8.80 -0.58
C ASP A 29 8.35 -10.11 0.08
N GLU A 30 8.45 -11.17 -0.74
CA GLU A 30 8.80 -12.52 -0.30
C GLU A 30 10.29 -12.66 0.08
N MET A 31 11.16 -11.75 -0.34
CA MET A 31 12.60 -11.86 -0.11
C MET A 31 13.09 -11.15 1.15
N ASP A 32 12.57 -9.95 1.43
CA ASP A 32 13.13 -9.05 2.46
C ASP A 32 12.07 -8.39 3.37
N GLY A 33 10.79 -8.80 3.25
CA GLY A 33 9.66 -8.18 3.96
C GLY A 33 9.37 -8.69 5.37
N GLU A 34 8.67 -7.86 6.18
CA GLU A 34 8.01 -8.34 7.40
C GLU A 34 6.91 -9.36 7.01
N PRO A 35 6.85 -10.56 7.62
CA PRO A 35 6.03 -11.64 7.08
C PRO A 35 4.54 -11.36 7.26
N LEU A 36 3.88 -10.89 6.20
CA LEU A 36 2.42 -10.86 6.12
C LEU A 36 1.82 -12.25 5.96
N GLY A 37 2.62 -13.23 5.48
CA GLY A 37 2.16 -14.58 5.18
C GLY A 37 1.50 -15.32 6.36
N ALA A 38 1.87 -15.01 7.61
CA ALA A 38 1.24 -15.60 8.79
C ALA A 38 -0.16 -15.02 9.09
N ALA A 39 -0.50 -13.87 8.50
CA ALA A 39 -1.78 -13.18 8.67
C ALA A 39 -2.77 -13.45 7.53
N LEU A 40 -2.36 -14.15 6.47
CA LEU A 40 -3.23 -14.46 5.33
C LEU A 40 -4.09 -15.69 5.63
N GLU A 41 -5.39 -15.59 5.37
CA GLU A 41 -6.36 -16.68 5.57
C GLU A 41 -6.63 -17.44 4.27
N ASP A 42 -6.53 -16.76 3.12
CA ASP A 42 -6.83 -17.32 1.80
C ASP A 42 -5.72 -17.01 0.78
N PRO A 43 -5.35 -17.96 -0.11
CA PRO A 43 -4.36 -17.73 -1.15
C PRO A 43 -4.67 -16.55 -2.10
N ALA A 44 -5.92 -16.12 -2.22
CA ALA A 44 -6.32 -14.99 -3.05
C ALA A 44 -5.98 -13.62 -2.44
N GLU A 45 -5.69 -13.55 -1.14
CA GLU A 45 -5.43 -12.28 -0.45
C GLU A 45 -4.12 -11.64 -0.90
N LEU A 46 -3.05 -12.42 -1.08
CA LEU A 46 -1.76 -11.90 -1.53
C LEU A 46 -1.83 -11.33 -2.96
N PRO A 47 -2.39 -12.03 -3.97
CA PRO A 47 -2.64 -11.44 -5.30
C PRO A 47 -3.51 -10.19 -5.27
N ALA A 48 -4.51 -10.11 -4.38
CA ALA A 48 -5.36 -8.93 -4.25
C ALA A 48 -4.55 -7.72 -3.73
N LEU A 49 -3.66 -7.94 -2.75
CA LEU A 49 -2.76 -6.90 -2.25
C LEU A 49 -1.73 -6.46 -3.29
N TRP A 50 -1.17 -7.41 -4.06
CA TRP A 50 -0.29 -7.08 -5.19
C TRP A 50 -1.02 -6.29 -6.28
N SER A 51 -2.26 -6.63 -6.59
CA SER A 51 -3.06 -5.87 -7.56
C SER A 51 -3.21 -4.40 -7.11
N LEU A 52 -3.49 -4.15 -5.82
CA LEU A 52 -3.54 -2.78 -5.29
C LEU A 52 -2.16 -2.10 -5.31
N LEU A 53 -1.09 -2.82 -4.98
CA LEU A 53 0.27 -2.29 -5.02
C LEU A 53 0.64 -1.83 -6.44
N SER A 54 0.33 -2.62 -7.47
CA SER A 54 0.59 -2.25 -8.87
C SER A 54 -0.12 -0.97 -9.28
N GLU A 55 -1.41 -0.82 -8.96
CA GLU A 55 -2.17 0.40 -9.27
C GLU A 55 -1.59 1.64 -8.57
N LEU A 56 -1.08 1.47 -7.34
CA LEU A 56 -0.39 2.53 -6.62
C LEU A 56 0.97 2.86 -7.24
N GLU A 57 1.74 1.85 -7.66
CA GLU A 57 3.04 2.02 -8.32
C GLU A 57 2.92 2.81 -9.62
N GLU A 58 1.89 2.53 -10.43
CA GLU A 58 1.63 3.27 -11.68
C GLU A 58 1.26 4.74 -11.43
N THR A 59 0.68 5.05 -10.26
CA THR A 59 0.17 6.38 -9.92
C THR A 59 1.18 7.23 -9.12
N LEU A 60 2.08 6.59 -8.37
CA LEU A 60 3.02 7.24 -7.46
C LEU A 60 4.40 7.43 -8.12
N THR A 61 4.96 8.64 -8.02
CA THR A 61 6.31 8.93 -8.53
C THR A 61 7.35 9.01 -7.41
N GLU A 62 6.88 9.19 -6.17
CA GLU A 62 7.68 9.27 -4.95
C GLU A 62 8.60 8.06 -4.71
N PRO A 63 8.21 6.80 -5.03
CA PRO A 63 9.10 5.63 -4.85
C PRO A 63 10.43 5.73 -5.59
N PHE A 64 10.50 6.51 -6.67
CA PHE A 64 11.71 6.70 -7.48
C PHE A 64 12.55 7.92 -7.03
N ALA A 65 12.13 8.62 -5.98
CA ALA A 65 12.82 9.82 -5.51
C ALA A 65 13.88 9.50 -4.45
N ASP A 66 15.03 10.19 -4.51
CA ASP A 66 16.12 10.03 -3.53
C ASP A 66 15.68 10.33 -2.08
N ASP A 67 14.64 11.15 -1.90
CA ASP A 67 14.06 11.54 -0.63
C ASP A 67 12.82 10.70 -0.25
N TYR A 68 12.58 9.55 -0.89
CA TYR A 68 11.40 8.70 -0.69
C TYR A 68 11.10 8.44 0.80
N GLY A 69 12.08 8.04 1.60
CA GLY A 69 11.89 7.79 3.03
C GLY A 69 11.42 9.02 3.81
N GLN A 70 11.86 10.22 3.43
CA GLN A 70 11.40 11.46 4.05
C GLN A 70 9.94 11.77 3.69
N ARG A 71 9.55 11.49 2.44
CA ARG A 71 8.17 11.64 1.95
C ARG A 71 7.22 10.69 2.67
N VAL A 72 7.60 9.42 2.83
CA VAL A 72 6.83 8.44 3.61
C VAL A 72 6.68 8.90 5.05
N ALA A 73 7.74 9.39 5.69
CA ALA A 73 7.66 9.90 7.07
C ALA A 73 6.70 11.10 7.19
N ALA A 74 6.71 12.01 6.22
CA ALA A 74 5.77 13.13 6.15
C ALA A 74 4.33 12.66 5.93
N ALA A 75 4.11 11.72 5.01
CA ALA A 75 2.80 11.16 4.73
C ALA A 75 2.22 10.45 5.96
N ARG A 76 3.01 9.63 6.67
CA ARG A 76 2.61 8.99 7.93
C ARG A 76 2.20 10.02 8.99
N ARG A 77 2.89 11.17 9.09
CA ARG A 77 2.48 12.26 9.99
C ARG A 77 1.12 12.85 9.58
N ALA A 78 0.90 13.10 8.29
CA ALA A 78 -0.36 13.63 7.77
C ALA A 78 -1.53 12.67 8.01
N VAL A 79 -1.33 11.37 7.74
CA VAL A 79 -2.34 10.33 7.99
C VAL A 79 -2.70 10.27 9.48
N ARG A 80 -1.71 10.25 10.39
CA ARG A 80 -1.96 10.27 11.84
C ARG A 80 -2.68 11.54 12.29
N ALA A 81 -2.33 12.69 11.74
CA ALA A 81 -3.00 13.95 12.08
C ALA A 81 -4.48 13.95 11.65
N ARG A 82 -4.81 13.27 10.56
CA ARG A 82 -6.16 13.21 10.00
C ARG A 82 -7.04 12.13 10.63
N TYR A 83 -6.49 10.93 10.85
CA TYR A 83 -7.25 9.75 11.28
C TYR A 83 -6.95 9.32 12.72
N GLY A 84 -6.02 10.00 13.39
CA GLY A 84 -5.48 9.60 14.68
C GLY A 84 -4.44 8.50 14.57
N THR A 85 -3.94 8.05 15.72
CA THR A 85 -3.20 6.81 15.85
C THR A 85 -4.19 5.72 16.23
N ALA A 86 -4.46 4.77 15.32
CA ALA A 86 -4.97 3.49 15.78
C ALA A 86 -3.98 2.95 16.83
N GLY A 87 -4.48 2.51 17.98
CA GLY A 87 -3.62 1.93 19.02
C GLY A 87 -2.99 0.66 18.47
N VAL A 88 -1.80 0.79 17.88
CA VAL A 88 -0.92 -0.34 17.65
C VAL A 88 -0.27 -0.61 19.01
N PRO A 89 -0.44 -1.81 19.58
CA PRO A 89 0.11 -2.15 20.90
C PRO A 89 1.64 -1.97 20.97
#